data_AF-A0A1E7DQ67-F1
#
_entry.id   AF-A0A1E7DQ67-F1
#
_cell.length_a   1.000
_cell.length_b   1.000
_cell.length_c   1.000
_cell.angle_alpha   90.00
_cell.angle_beta   90.00
_cell.angle_gamma   90.00
#
_symmetry.space_group_name_H-M   'P 1'
#
loop_
_entity.id
_entity.type
_entity.pdbx_description
1 polymer ?
#
loop_
_entity_poly.entity_id
_entity_poly.type
_entity_poly.pdbx_seq_one_letter_code
_entity_poly.pdbx_strand_id
1 'polypeptide(L)'
;MLVQNKGKHVRHAAGVMVIPGANQIEDAAWKKFSGHPLMKKLISAGEIEAMGQAQTTKDLKADKAIALVKDTFDVSLLTEWRAAEDRTTVLEAIDAQLAELQGEGNPNGTPDGDE
;
A
#
# COMPACT_ATOMS: atom_id res chain seq x y z
N MET A 1 -2.08 8.78 -10.05
CA MET A 1 -1.56 7.42 -10.29
C MET A 1 -1.35 6.71 -8.96
N LEU A 2 -1.39 5.38 -8.97
CA LEU A 2 -1.14 4.57 -7.79
C LEU A 2 0.33 4.18 -7.68
N VAL A 3 0.92 4.42 -6.52
CA VAL A 3 2.31 4.08 -6.20
C VAL A 3 2.31 3.18 -4.97
N GLN A 4 2.99 2.04 -5.08
CA GLN A 4 3.16 1.09 -4.00
C GLN A 4 4.53 1.28 -3.36
N ASN A 5 4.56 1.47 -2.05
CA ASN A 5 5.77 1.34 -1.24
C ASN A 5 5.71 0.00 -0.50
N LYS A 6 6.50 -0.97 -0.95
CA LYS A 6 6.62 -2.30 -0.33
C LYS A 6 7.52 -2.29 0.89
N GLY A 7 8.15 -1.16 1.19
CA GLY A 7 9.00 -0.97 2.36
C GLY A 7 8.20 -0.73 3.63
N LYS A 8 8.86 -0.88 4.78
CA LYS A 8 8.28 -0.67 6.12
C LYS A 8 8.39 0.78 6.62
N HIS A 9 8.89 1.68 5.78
CA HIS A 9 9.20 3.06 6.18
C HIS A 9 8.51 4.06 5.27
N VAL A 10 8.13 5.19 5.86
CA VAL A 10 7.69 6.36 5.11
C VAL A 10 8.88 6.94 4.34
N ARG A 11 8.70 7.12 3.04
CA ARG A 11 9.72 7.70 2.15
C ARG A 11 9.30 9.13 1.83
N HIS A 12 10.12 10.10 2.21
CA HIS A 12 9.87 11.51 1.95
C HIS A 12 10.98 12.07 1.06
N ALA A 13 10.61 12.63 -0.08
CA ALA A 13 11.55 13.31 -0.98
C ALA A 13 10.83 14.39 -1.78
N ALA A 14 11.50 15.54 -1.97
CA ALA A 14 10.98 16.66 -2.76
C ALA A 14 9.55 17.12 -2.38
N GLY A 15 9.20 17.03 -1.08
CA GLY A 15 7.88 17.39 -0.57
C GLY A 15 6.79 16.33 -0.81
N VAL A 16 7.15 15.15 -1.33
CA VAL A 16 6.23 14.04 -1.56
C VAL A 16 6.50 12.95 -0.54
N MET A 17 5.47 12.62 0.22
CA MET A 17 5.48 11.56 1.23
C MET A 17 4.81 10.31 0.67
N VAL A 18 5.50 9.19 0.75
CA VAL A 18 5.01 7.88 0.33
C VAL A 18 5.04 6.96 1.53
N ILE A 19 3.86 6.67 2.09
CA ILE A 19 3.68 5.77 3.23
C ILE A 19 3.75 4.30 2.77
N PRO A 20 3.95 3.32 3.66
CA PRO A 20 3.84 1.91 3.31
C PRO A 20 2.52 1.57 2.61
N GLY A 21 2.64 0.83 1.51
CA GLY A 21 1.57 0.37 0.66
C GLY A 21 1.12 1.38 -0.39
N ALA A 22 -0.19 1.44 -0.60
CA ALA A 22 -0.79 2.23 -1.65
C ALA A 22 -0.81 3.73 -1.37
N ASN A 23 -0.36 4.50 -2.35
CA ASN A 23 -0.35 5.95 -2.30
C ASN A 23 -0.90 6.50 -3.61
N GLN A 24 -1.86 7.42 -3.52
CA GLN A 24 -2.34 8.16 -4.68
C GLN A 24 -1.49 9.42 -4.86
N ILE A 25 -0.70 9.43 -5.94
CA ILE A 25 0.27 10.50 -6.22
C ILE A 25 -0.03 11.10 -7.59
N GLU A 26 0.04 12.42 -7.71
CA GLU A 26 -0.04 13.10 -9.00
C GLU A 26 1.24 12.86 -9.83
N ASP A 27 1.11 12.77 -11.15
CA ASP A 27 2.25 12.48 -12.04
C ASP A 27 3.39 13.51 -11.89
N ALA A 28 3.04 14.78 -11.69
CA ALA A 28 4.00 15.86 -11.47
C ALA A 28 4.77 15.68 -10.15
N ALA A 29 4.10 15.23 -9.08
CA ALA A 29 4.70 14.93 -7.79
C ALA A 29 5.58 13.67 -7.89
N TRP A 30 5.10 12.62 -8.56
CA TRP A 30 5.87 11.41 -8.81
C TRP A 30 7.17 11.69 -9.57
N LYS A 31 7.14 12.56 -10.59
CA LYS A 31 8.34 12.96 -11.34
C LYS A 31 9.38 13.64 -10.46
N LYS A 32 8.96 14.46 -9.49
CA LYS A 32 9.86 15.07 -8.50
C LYS A 32 10.44 14.03 -7.54
N PHE A 33 9.58 13.16 -7.01
CA PHE A 33 9.97 12.10 -6.08
C PHE A 33 10.95 11.12 -6.70
N SER A 34 10.60 10.54 -7.86
CA SER A 34 11.45 9.61 -8.63
C SER A 34 12.70 10.28 -9.22
N GLY A 35 12.72 11.61 -9.30
CA GLY A 35 13.91 12.38 -9.67
C GLY A 35 15.02 12.36 -8.62
N HIS A 36 14.68 12.16 -7.34
CA HIS A 36 15.63 12.22 -6.24
C HIS A 36 16.60 11.03 -6.26
N PRO A 37 17.93 11.22 -6.15
CA PRO A 37 18.93 10.15 -6.31
C PRO A 37 18.71 8.95 -5.39
N LEU A 38 18.30 9.18 -4.14
CA LEU A 38 17.99 8.10 -3.20
C LEU A 38 16.74 7.32 -3.61
N MET A 39 15.69 8.01 -4.05
CA MET A 39 14.43 7.36 -4.45
C MET A 39 14.60 6.54 -5.72
N LYS A 40 15.46 6.99 -6.65
CA LYS A 40 15.84 6.17 -7.82
C LYS A 40 16.39 4.81 -7.42
N LYS A 41 17.24 4.75 -6.39
CA LYS A 41 17.78 3.47 -5.90
C LYS A 41 16.67 2.58 -5.34
N LEU A 42 15.74 3.15 -4.58
CA LEU A 42 14.60 2.40 -4.00
C LEU A 42 13.64 1.89 -5.09
N ILE A 43 13.41 2.70 -6.13
CA ILE A 43 12.60 2.32 -7.28
C ILE A 43 13.30 1.20 -8.08
N SER A 44 14.60 1.34 -8.36
CA SER A 44 15.39 0.30 -9.01
C SER A 44 15.46 -1.00 -8.21
N ALA A 45 15.44 -0.92 -6.88
CA ALA A 45 15.39 -2.07 -5.99
C ALA A 45 14.00 -2.72 -5.90
N GLY A 46 12.97 -2.10 -6.50
CA GLY A 46 11.59 -2.58 -6.45
C GLY A 46 10.88 -2.33 -5.12
N GLU A 47 11.49 -1.55 -4.21
CA GLU A 47 10.85 -1.15 -2.96
C GLU A 47 9.70 -0.17 -3.22
N ILE A 48 9.86 0.74 -4.19
CA ILE A 48 8.82 1.67 -4.61
C ILE A 48 8.46 1.40 -6.07
N GLU A 49 7.21 1.04 -6.33
CA GLU A 49 6.72 0.68 -7.66
C GLU A 49 5.55 1.59 -8.07
N ALA A 50 5.67 2.21 -9.24
CA ALA A 50 4.54 2.89 -9.87
C ALA A 50 3.65 1.85 -10.58
N MET A 51 2.37 1.79 -10.21
CA MET A 51 1.40 0.81 -10.76
C MET A 51 0.79 1.26 -12.09
N GLY A 52 1.54 2.05 -12.87
CA GLY A 52 1.08 2.61 -14.15
C GLY A 52 -0.09 3.59 -13.98
N GLN A 53 -1.13 3.41 -14.80
CA GLN A 53 -2.34 4.26 -14.78
C GLN A 53 -3.40 3.83 -13.76
N ALA A 54 -3.17 2.73 -13.04
CA ALA A 54 -4.09 2.26 -12.00
C ALA A 54 -4.36 3.37 -10.97
N GLN A 55 -5.61 3.46 -10.53
CA GLN A 55 -6.05 4.37 -9.47
C GLN A 55 -6.57 3.59 -8.27
N THR A 56 -7.12 2.39 -8.48
CA THR A 56 -7.77 1.57 -7.46
C THR A 56 -7.38 0.10 -7.58
N THR A 57 -7.80 -0.72 -6.61
CA THR A 57 -7.66 -2.18 -6.69
C THR A 57 -8.32 -2.77 -7.93
N LYS A 58 -9.43 -2.17 -8.41
CA LYS A 58 -10.18 -2.63 -9.59
C LYS A 58 -9.38 -2.58 -10.90
N ASP A 59 -8.41 -1.67 -10.97
CA ASP A 59 -7.52 -1.54 -12.13
C ASP A 59 -6.41 -2.60 -12.16
N LEU A 60 -6.29 -3.38 -11.08
CA LEU A 60 -5.27 -4.41 -10.90
C LEU A 60 -5.88 -5.82 -11.01
N LYS A 61 -5.06 -6.78 -11.45
CA LYS A 61 -5.39 -8.20 -11.29
C LYS A 61 -5.55 -8.54 -9.81
N ALA A 62 -6.43 -9.49 -9.49
CA ALA A 62 -6.77 -9.85 -8.10
C ALA A 62 -5.52 -10.10 -7.24
N ASP A 63 -4.55 -10.90 -7.70
CA ASP A 63 -3.33 -11.19 -6.95
C ASP A 63 -2.51 -9.94 -6.63
N LYS A 64 -2.42 -8.99 -7.58
CA LYS A 64 -1.72 -7.72 -7.38
C LYS A 64 -2.48 -6.80 -6.44
N ALA A 65 -3.81 -6.76 -6.55
CA ALA A 65 -4.66 -6.00 -5.64
C ALA A 65 -4.51 -6.51 -4.20
N ILE A 66 -4.54 -7.83 -4.00
CA ILE A 66 -4.36 -8.47 -2.69
C ILE A 66 -2.98 -8.14 -2.11
N ALA A 67 -1.92 -8.26 -2.91
CA ALA A 67 -0.57 -7.89 -2.46
C ALA A 67 -0.48 -6.42 -2.06
N LEU A 68 -1.10 -5.52 -2.85
CA LEU A 68 -1.13 -4.09 -2.56
C LEU A 68 -1.89 -3.78 -1.26
N VAL A 69 -3.03 -4.42 -1.05
CA VAL A 69 -3.85 -4.27 0.14
C VAL A 69 -3.06 -4.67 1.39
N LYS A 70 -2.36 -5.80 1.37
CA LYS A 70 -1.52 -6.27 2.49
C LYS A 70 -0.40 -5.30 2.87
N ASP A 71 0.14 -4.60 1.88
CA ASP A 71 1.19 -3.61 2.13
C ASP A 71 0.61 -2.26 2.61
N THR A 72 -0.71 -2.04 2.51
CA THR A 72 -1.37 -0.75 2.78
C THR A 72 -1.77 -0.60 4.24
N PHE A 73 -1.28 0.48 4.85
CA PHE A 73 -1.55 0.85 6.25
C PHE A 73 -2.48 2.07 6.37
N ASP A 74 -3.04 2.54 5.25
CA ASP A 74 -4.02 3.62 5.23
C ASP A 74 -5.45 3.06 5.37
N VAL A 75 -5.98 3.14 6.60
CA VAL A 75 -7.33 2.67 6.94
C VAL A 75 -8.41 3.39 6.13
N SER A 76 -8.23 4.68 5.84
CA SER A 76 -9.22 5.45 5.08
C SER A 76 -9.30 4.97 3.64
N LEU A 77 -8.13 4.78 3.00
CA LEU A 77 -8.04 4.26 1.64
C LEU A 77 -8.56 2.82 1.53
N LEU A 78 -8.22 1.96 2.49
CA LEU A 78 -8.73 0.58 2.54
C LEU A 78 -10.26 0.56 2.68
N THR A 79 -10.84 1.44 3.50
CA THR A 79 -12.29 1.56 3.66
C THR A 79 -12.96 2.03 2.36
N GLU A 80 -12.37 3.01 1.67
CA GLU A 80 -12.85 3.46 0.36
C GLU A 80 -12.82 2.33 -0.68
N TRP A 81 -11.71 1.60 -0.76
CA TRP A 81 -11.59 0.46 -1.68
C TRP A 81 -12.55 -0.66 -1.35
N ARG A 82 -12.77 -0.95 -0.06
CA ARG A 82 -13.77 -1.93 0.38
C ARG A 82 -15.17 -1.58 -0.14
N ALA A 83 -15.55 -0.30 -0.07
CA ALA A 83 -16.87 0.16 -0.51
C ALA A 83 -17.03 0.12 -2.04
N ALA A 84 -15.92 0.25 -2.77
CA ALA A 84 -15.90 0.27 -4.22
C ALA A 84 -15.56 -1.08 -4.87
N GLU A 85 -15.17 -2.12 -4.12
CA GLU A 85 -14.73 -3.42 -4.64
C GLU A 85 -15.86 -4.47 -4.62
N ASP A 86 -15.89 -5.34 -5.64
CA ASP A 86 -16.91 -6.40 -5.77
C ASP A 86 -16.32 -7.81 -5.74
N ARG A 87 -15.00 -7.95 -5.93
CA ARG A 87 -14.32 -9.26 -5.97
C ARG A 87 -14.14 -9.79 -4.55
N THR A 88 -14.80 -10.90 -4.24
CA THR A 88 -14.77 -11.53 -2.91
C THR A 88 -13.36 -11.72 -2.36
N THR A 89 -12.43 -12.25 -3.15
CA THR A 89 -11.04 -12.49 -2.69
C THR A 89 -10.26 -11.22 -2.38
N VAL A 90 -10.60 -10.09 -3.01
CA VAL A 90 -9.97 -8.79 -2.73
C VAL A 90 -10.63 -8.16 -1.50
N LEU A 91 -11.96 -8.26 -1.36
CA LEU A 91 -12.70 -7.84 -0.17
C LEU A 91 -12.22 -8.56 1.09
N GLU A 92 -12.05 -9.88 1.04
CA GLU A 92 -11.50 -10.68 2.15
C GLU A 92 -10.10 -10.20 2.55
N ALA A 93 -9.25 -9.85 1.59
CA ALA A 93 -7.93 -9.30 1.88
C ALA A 93 -8.00 -7.91 2.53
N ILE A 94 -8.92 -7.06 2.09
CA ILE A 94 -9.13 -5.72 2.67
C ILE A 94 -9.65 -5.84 4.10
N ASP A 95 -10.62 -6.73 4.34
CA ASP A 95 -11.20 -6.97 5.66
C ASP A 95 -10.16 -7.52 6.63
N ALA A 96 -9.33 -8.47 6.17
CA ALA A 96 -8.23 -9.00 6.98
C ALA A 96 -7.21 -7.91 7.36
N GLN A 97 -6.83 -7.05 6.41
CA GLN A 97 -5.89 -5.95 6.67
C GLN A 97 -6.49 -4.92 7.63
N LEU A 98 -7.77 -4.55 7.45
CA LEU A 98 -8.45 -3.62 8.35
C LEU A 98 -8.53 -4.17 9.79
N ALA A 99 -8.82 -5.45 9.95
CA ALA A 99 -8.83 -6.11 11.26
C ALA A 99 -7.44 -6.10 11.92
N GLU A 100 -6.38 -6.39 11.16
CA GLU A 100 -4.99 -6.32 11.64
C GLU A 100 -4.65 -4.91 12.15
N LEU A 101 -4.97 -3.87 11.37
CA LEU A 101 -4.69 -2.47 11.72
C LEU A 101 -5.49 -1.96 12.92
N GLN A 102 -6.67 -2.52 13.18
CA GLN A 102 -7.52 -2.18 14.33
C GLN A 102 -7.11 -2.93 15.61
N GLY A 103 -6.09 -3.78 15.55
CA GLY A 103 -5.64 -4.58 16.68
C GLY A 103 -6.54 -5.81 16.94
N GLU A 104 -7.44 -6.15 16.01
CA GLU A 104 -8.21 -7.40 16.01
C GLU A 104 -7.42 -8.55 15.37
N GLY A 105 -6.10 -8.46 15.39
CA GLY A 105 -5.18 -9.44 14.82
C GLY A 105 -5.25 -10.79 15.54
N ASN A 106 -5.94 -11.75 14.91
CA ASN A 106 -5.94 -13.20 15.14
C ASN A 106 -6.07 -13.70 16.61
N PRO A 107 -7.22 -14.27 17.04
CA PRO A 107 -7.37 -14.89 18.36
C PRO A 107 -6.46 -16.12 18.60
N ASN A 108 -5.68 -16.56 17.61
CA ASN A 108 -4.68 -17.64 17.74
C ASN A 108 -3.21 -17.16 17.70
N GLY A 109 -2.95 -15.86 17.83
CA GLY A 109 -1.60 -15.35 18.09
C GLY A 109 -1.19 -15.73 19.51
N THR A 110 -0.28 -16.68 19.67
CA THR A 110 0.35 -16.95 20.96
C THR A 110 1.06 -15.66 21.40
N PRO A 111 0.81 -15.13 22.61
CA PRO A 111 1.55 -13.99 23.10
C PRO A 111 2.99 -14.46 23.35
N ASP A 112 3.89 -14.16 22.42
CA ASP A 112 5.32 -14.24 22.68
C ASP A 112 5.64 -13.22 23.77
N GLY A 113 6.08 -13.76 24.91
CA GLY A 113 6.11 -13.12 26.20
C GLY A 113 7.04 -11.92 26.30
N ASP A 114 6.70 -11.11 27.29
CA ASP A 114 7.55 -10.09 27.88
C ASP A 114 8.90 -10.69 28.34
N GLU A 115 10.00 -10.05 27.95
CA GLU A 115 11.27 -10.05 28.70
C GLU A 115 11.77 -8.62 28.87
#